data_AF-A0A1C6EHP8-F1
#
_entry.id   AF-A0A1C6EHP8-F1
#
_cell.length_a   1.000
_cell.length_b   1.000
_cell.length_c   1.000
_cell.angle_alpha   90.00
_cell.angle_beta   90.00
_cell.angle_gamma   90.00
#
_symmetry.space_group_name_H-M   'P 1'
#
loop_
_entity.id
_entity.type
_entity.pdbx_description
1 polymer ?
#
loop_
_entity_poly.entity_id
_entity_poly.type
_entity_poly.pdbx_seq_one_letter_code
_entity_poly.pdbx_strand_id
1 'polypeptide(L)'
;MVIVKFIQDGLKCQLEGETDTYKYSKNMEMQFVKDENHQDYEVTVFFLDQEKNEGKIDIDENGVFQLGERFFLRKEPFYLSFQLEKGDEIQHLGNYKMRVCDAIGNGSSPLPEDPKIWIEYVDEEMDKYFNENFQPKLDKFNADYEEIKKIAAGGGSGSSITVDSELNSTSKNPVQNKVIKAELDKKAAKNEIPTNLSSLNEDETHQTVTAEEKKKWDGKSDFDGDFNSLNNIPNIPDAVIVDAELNETSTNAIQNQAVAKGLNKKANLTDLGINKYQKSETDATVVLENGSWTVFPTMTSLNVYMGDVDENKAFICGFQFTSGDTVTSLTLNNCTLTSNSDSVETNKTYEVNILDGSAIVREI
;
A
#
# COMPACT_ATOMS: atom_id res chain seq x y z
N MET A 1 23.34 67.17 -22.10
CA MET A 1 22.27 66.81 -23.06
C MET A 1 20.97 66.76 -22.27
N VAL A 2 20.01 67.63 -22.61
CA VAL A 2 18.70 67.65 -21.93
C VAL A 2 17.89 66.43 -22.38
N ILE A 3 17.57 65.55 -21.43
CA ILE A 3 16.83 64.31 -21.72
C ILE A 3 15.31 64.46 -21.60
N VAL A 4 14.86 65.35 -20.71
CA VAL A 4 13.44 65.62 -20.45
C VAL A 4 13.24 67.10 -20.26
N LYS A 5 12.16 67.61 -20.85
CA LYS A 5 11.65 68.96 -20.64
C LYS A 5 10.32 68.91 -19.89
N PHE A 6 10.21 69.72 -18.85
CA PHE A 6 8.99 69.99 -18.11
C PHE A 6 8.42 71.31 -18.62
N ILE A 7 7.48 71.23 -19.55
CA ILE A 7 6.85 72.40 -20.17
C ILE A 7 5.67 72.81 -19.31
N GLN A 8 5.79 73.94 -18.62
CA GLN A 8 4.73 74.49 -17.81
C GLN A 8 3.57 74.97 -18.68
N ASP A 9 2.35 74.70 -18.22
CA ASP A 9 1.09 75.21 -18.73
C ASP A 9 0.18 75.51 -17.52
N GLY A 10 0.24 76.75 -17.02
CA GLY A 10 -0.40 77.15 -15.78
C GLY A 10 0.15 76.37 -14.57
N LEU A 11 -0.73 75.64 -13.87
CA LEU A 11 -0.39 74.83 -12.68
C LEU A 11 -0.01 73.38 -13.00
N LYS A 12 0.17 73.04 -14.28
CA LYS A 12 0.56 71.69 -14.73
C LYS A 12 1.83 71.79 -15.56
N CYS A 13 2.51 70.66 -15.72
CA CYS A 13 3.58 70.52 -16.69
C CYS A 13 3.32 69.33 -17.60
N GLN A 14 3.59 69.53 -18.88
CA GLN A 14 3.67 68.48 -19.88
C GLN A 14 5.12 68.01 -19.98
N LEU A 15 5.33 66.71 -20.12
CA LEU A 15 6.66 66.12 -20.27
C LEU A 15 6.95 65.91 -21.75
N GLU A 16 8.08 66.43 -22.23
CA GLU A 16 8.59 66.17 -23.58
C GLU A 16 9.98 65.52 -23.49
N GLY A 17 10.21 64.44 -24.22
CA GLY A 17 11.49 63.70 -24.23
C GLY A 17 11.42 62.32 -23.55
N GLU A 18 12.58 61.83 -23.11
CA GLU A 18 12.76 60.46 -22.62
C GLU A 18 12.51 60.34 -21.11
N THR A 19 11.30 59.93 -20.74
CA THR A 19 10.90 59.75 -19.33
C THR A 19 11.49 58.51 -18.65
N ASP A 20 12.03 57.58 -19.44
CA ASP A 20 12.72 56.38 -18.95
C ASP A 20 14.23 56.66 -18.86
N THR A 21 14.73 56.75 -17.63
CA THR A 21 16.17 56.87 -17.35
C THR A 21 16.76 55.50 -17.00
N TYR A 22 18.07 55.34 -17.06
CA TYR A 22 18.73 54.04 -16.84
C TYR A 22 19.70 54.09 -15.65
N LYS A 23 19.83 52.96 -14.95
CA LYS A 23 20.78 52.83 -13.84
C LYS A 23 22.20 53.19 -14.27
N TYR A 24 22.98 53.74 -13.34
CA TYR A 24 24.37 54.16 -13.53
C TYR A 24 24.58 55.33 -14.51
N SER A 25 23.50 55.98 -14.95
CA SER A 25 23.56 57.26 -15.64
C SER A 25 24.20 58.33 -14.74
N LYS A 26 24.95 59.26 -15.34
CA LYS A 26 25.56 60.41 -14.65
C LYS A 26 25.42 61.66 -15.51
N ASN A 27 25.47 62.83 -14.87
CA ASN A 27 25.43 64.13 -15.55
C ASN A 27 24.21 64.29 -16.46
N MET A 28 23.06 63.77 -16.00
CA MET A 28 21.81 63.87 -16.74
C MET A 28 21.26 65.27 -16.54
N GLU A 29 20.96 65.96 -17.63
CA GLU A 29 20.36 67.29 -17.61
C GLU A 29 18.87 67.18 -17.91
N MET A 30 18.07 67.90 -17.15
CA MET A 30 16.65 68.11 -17.39
C MET A 30 16.37 69.60 -17.45
N GLN A 31 15.30 70.00 -18.11
CA GLN A 31 14.97 71.41 -18.27
C GLN A 31 13.53 71.69 -17.85
N PHE A 32 13.34 72.75 -17.09
CA PHE A 32 12.04 73.34 -16.81
C PHE A 32 11.81 74.54 -17.73
N VAL A 33 10.68 74.55 -18.44
CA VAL A 33 10.34 75.62 -19.38
C VAL A 33 9.08 76.32 -18.87
N LYS A 34 9.22 77.60 -18.53
CA LYS A 34 8.12 78.45 -18.05
C LYS A 34 7.17 78.82 -19.18
N ASP A 35 5.89 78.98 -18.86
CA ASP A 35 4.90 79.52 -19.81
C ASP A 35 5.02 81.05 -19.92
N GLU A 36 4.27 81.68 -20.84
CA GLU A 36 4.33 83.12 -21.07
C GLU A 36 3.91 83.96 -19.85
N ASN A 37 3.08 83.42 -18.96
CA ASN A 37 2.53 84.14 -17.81
C ASN A 37 3.42 84.06 -16.57
N HIS A 38 4.34 83.10 -16.50
CA HIS A 38 5.20 82.87 -15.33
C HIS A 38 6.67 83.21 -15.58
N GLN A 39 7.01 83.90 -16.67
CA GLN A 39 8.40 84.22 -17.03
C GLN A 39 9.18 84.92 -15.91
N ASP A 40 8.51 85.73 -15.09
CA ASP A 40 9.09 86.48 -13.99
C ASP A 40 9.06 85.77 -12.62
N TYR A 41 8.61 84.51 -12.58
CA TYR A 41 8.68 83.67 -11.38
C TYR A 41 10.06 83.01 -11.27
N GLU A 42 10.56 82.92 -10.03
CA GLU A 42 11.71 82.10 -9.68
C GLU A 42 11.28 80.64 -9.54
N VAL A 43 12.08 79.72 -10.07
CA VAL A 43 11.78 78.28 -10.05
C VAL A 43 12.71 77.59 -9.06
N THR A 44 12.14 76.85 -8.10
CA THR A 44 12.91 75.92 -7.26
C THR A 44 12.54 74.49 -7.60
N VAL A 45 13.54 73.66 -7.86
CA VAL A 45 13.37 72.22 -8.09
C VAL A 45 13.55 71.47 -6.79
N PHE A 46 12.55 70.68 -6.41
CA PHE A 46 12.60 69.75 -5.28
C PHE A 46 12.67 68.32 -5.78
N PHE A 47 13.33 67.46 -5.00
CA PHE A 47 13.37 66.03 -5.26
C PHE A 47 12.97 65.23 -4.03
N LEU A 48 12.44 64.04 -4.29
CA LEU A 48 12.38 62.93 -3.34
C LEU A 48 13.13 61.76 -3.98
N ASP A 49 14.27 61.39 -3.40
CA ASP A 49 15.12 60.34 -3.94
C ASP A 49 14.58 58.93 -3.58
N GLN A 50 15.32 57.91 -4.04
CA GLN A 50 14.97 56.49 -3.86
C GLN A 50 15.08 56.04 -2.39
N GLU A 51 15.77 56.79 -1.55
CA GLU A 51 15.91 56.55 -0.10
C GLU A 51 14.93 57.40 0.72
N LYS A 52 14.03 58.13 0.05
CA LYS A 52 13.05 59.05 0.62
C LYS A 52 13.66 60.29 1.28
N ASN A 53 14.87 60.67 0.87
CA ASN A 53 15.43 61.97 1.25
C ASN A 53 14.83 63.05 0.35
N GLU A 54 14.46 64.16 0.97
CA GLU A 54 14.00 65.37 0.28
C GLU A 54 15.10 66.42 0.21
N GLY A 55 15.09 67.24 -0.84
CA GLY A 55 16.01 68.36 -0.96
C GLY A 55 15.75 69.21 -2.18
N LYS A 56 16.62 70.20 -2.38
CA LYS A 56 16.59 71.14 -3.50
C LYS A 56 17.68 70.81 -4.52
N ILE A 57 17.42 71.11 -5.79
CA ILE A 57 18.40 71.07 -6.88
C ILE A 57 18.54 72.47 -7.45
N ASP A 58 19.79 72.91 -7.64
CA ASP A 58 20.09 74.18 -8.28
C ASP A 58 19.72 74.12 -9.77
N ILE A 59 19.08 75.18 -10.24
CA ILE A 59 18.63 75.36 -11.62
C ILE A 59 19.32 76.60 -12.21
N ASP A 60 19.73 76.51 -13.47
CA ASP A 60 20.35 77.63 -14.16
C ASP A 60 19.33 78.63 -14.75
N GLU A 61 19.83 79.73 -15.30
CA GLU A 61 19.01 80.79 -15.91
C GLU A 61 18.18 80.33 -17.12
N ASN A 62 18.57 79.22 -17.77
CA ASN A 62 17.87 78.62 -18.90
C ASN A 62 16.88 77.53 -18.45
N GLY A 63 16.69 77.37 -17.15
CA GLY A 63 15.83 76.35 -16.55
C GLY A 63 16.44 74.95 -16.57
N VAL A 64 17.73 74.79 -16.85
CA VAL A 64 18.41 73.48 -16.87
C VAL A 64 18.94 73.16 -15.48
N PHE A 65 18.70 71.92 -15.04
CA PHE A 65 19.21 71.40 -13.77
C PHE A 65 19.82 70.02 -13.97
N GLN A 66 20.83 69.70 -13.16
CA GLN A 66 21.58 68.45 -13.26
C GLN A 66 21.20 67.47 -12.17
N LEU A 67 20.97 66.21 -12.58
CA LEU A 67 20.78 65.09 -11.67
C LEU A 67 22.10 64.33 -11.52
N GLY A 68 22.57 64.25 -10.28
CA GLY A 68 23.74 63.47 -9.91
C GLY A 68 23.48 61.95 -9.96
N GLU A 69 24.57 61.18 -9.87
CA GLU A 69 24.55 59.70 -9.92
C GLU A 69 23.60 59.06 -8.88
N ARG A 70 23.40 59.71 -7.72
CA ARG A 70 22.56 59.20 -6.63
C ARG A 70 21.12 58.86 -7.06
N PHE A 71 20.58 59.53 -8.08
CA PHE A 71 19.23 59.31 -8.58
C PHE A 71 19.10 58.04 -9.45
N PHE A 72 20.23 57.46 -9.87
CA PHE A 72 20.30 56.36 -10.83
C PHE A 72 20.99 55.11 -10.25
N LEU A 73 21.21 55.03 -8.94
CA LEU A 73 21.87 53.88 -8.30
C LEU A 73 20.93 52.68 -8.17
N ARG A 74 19.65 52.91 -7.88
CA ARG A 74 18.63 51.87 -7.69
C ARG A 74 17.61 51.90 -8.83
N LYS A 75 16.81 50.83 -8.93
CA LYS A 75 15.72 50.70 -9.92
C LYS A 75 14.44 51.43 -9.50
N GLU A 76 14.36 51.84 -8.24
CA GLU A 76 13.19 52.54 -7.71
C GLU A 76 12.99 53.90 -8.41
N PRO A 77 11.75 54.35 -8.58
CA PRO A 77 11.49 55.69 -9.13
C PRO A 77 11.89 56.77 -8.12
N PHE A 78 12.27 57.94 -8.63
CA PHE A 78 12.38 59.16 -7.84
C PHE A 78 11.34 60.17 -8.30
N TYR A 79 11.09 61.19 -7.48
CA TYR A 79 10.08 62.20 -7.77
C TYR A 79 10.72 63.59 -7.83
N LEU A 80 10.22 64.40 -8.75
CA LEU A 80 10.54 65.81 -8.86
C LEU A 80 9.27 66.64 -8.65
N SER A 81 9.39 67.76 -7.97
CA SER A 81 8.34 68.78 -7.85
C SER A 81 8.97 70.14 -8.09
N PHE A 82 8.16 71.09 -8.56
CA PHE A 82 8.62 72.42 -8.90
C PHE A 82 7.80 73.44 -8.12
N GLN A 83 8.48 74.43 -7.56
CA GLN A 83 7.85 75.57 -6.91
C GLN A 83 8.15 76.81 -7.74
N LEU A 84 7.12 77.62 -7.99
CA LEU A 84 7.22 78.95 -8.58
C LEU A 84 7.00 79.98 -7.50
N GLU A 85 7.87 80.97 -7.43
CA GLU A 85 7.82 82.03 -6.42
C GLU A 85 7.93 83.41 -7.07
N LYS A 86 7.05 84.33 -6.67
CA LYS A 86 7.09 85.73 -7.08
C LYS A 86 6.56 86.62 -5.96
N GLY A 87 7.47 87.26 -5.23
CA GLY A 87 7.11 88.02 -4.03
C GLY A 87 6.53 87.08 -2.96
N ASP A 88 5.31 87.33 -2.50
CA ASP A 88 4.62 86.49 -1.52
C ASP A 88 3.79 85.35 -2.15
N GLU A 89 3.73 85.28 -3.49
CA GLU A 89 2.98 84.24 -4.19
C GLU A 89 3.85 83.01 -4.42
N ILE A 90 3.44 81.86 -3.86
CA ILE A 90 4.08 80.56 -4.03
C ILE A 90 3.08 79.60 -4.68
N GLN A 91 3.47 79.00 -5.80
CA GLN A 91 2.69 78.00 -6.50
C GLN A 91 3.49 76.70 -6.62
N HIS A 92 2.92 75.58 -6.15
CA HIS A 92 3.52 74.26 -6.31
C HIS A 92 2.94 73.54 -7.52
N LEU A 93 3.83 73.08 -8.39
CA LEU A 93 3.53 72.19 -9.50
C LEU A 93 3.71 70.75 -8.99
N GLY A 94 2.80 69.87 -9.40
CA GLY A 94 2.65 68.52 -8.83
C GLY A 94 3.90 67.63 -8.86
N ASN A 95 3.74 66.39 -8.38
CA ASN A 95 4.83 65.42 -8.30
C ASN A 95 4.98 64.64 -9.61
N TYR A 96 6.15 64.72 -10.23
CA TYR A 96 6.50 64.02 -11.44
C TYR A 96 7.37 62.81 -11.12
N LYS A 97 6.85 61.62 -11.43
CA LYS A 97 7.52 60.34 -11.20
C LYS A 97 8.47 60.02 -12.35
N MET A 98 9.77 59.93 -12.06
CA MET A 98 10.79 59.53 -13.03
C MET A 98 11.09 58.03 -12.88
N ARG A 99 11.12 57.28 -13.99
CA ARG A 99 11.42 55.84 -13.96
C ARG A 99 12.91 55.61 -14.14
N VAL A 100 13.46 54.68 -13.37
CA VAL A 100 14.83 54.17 -13.55
C VAL A 100 14.78 52.71 -13.97
N CYS A 101 15.23 52.43 -15.19
CA CYS A 101 15.29 51.11 -15.81
C CYS A 101 16.67 50.47 -15.58
N ASP A 102 16.72 49.14 -15.65
CA ASP A 102 17.99 48.41 -15.61
C ASP A 102 18.81 48.69 -16.88
N ALA A 103 20.11 48.90 -16.72
CA ALA A 103 21.07 49.03 -17.82
C ALA A 103 21.93 47.76 -17.93
N ILE A 104 22.26 47.36 -19.17
CA ILE A 104 23.22 46.28 -19.43
C ILE A 104 24.58 46.93 -19.73
N GLY A 105 25.59 46.61 -18.92
CA GLY A 105 26.93 47.18 -19.01
C GLY A 105 27.00 48.57 -18.38
N ASN A 106 27.68 48.66 -17.24
CA ASN A 106 28.05 49.91 -16.61
C ASN A 106 29.59 49.93 -16.46
N GLY A 107 30.19 51.12 -16.44
CA GLY A 107 31.61 51.28 -16.07
C GLY A 107 31.91 50.83 -14.64
N SER A 108 30.88 50.53 -13.85
CA SER A 108 30.96 49.78 -12.59
C SER A 108 31.07 48.28 -12.88
N SER A 109 32.13 47.88 -13.58
CA SER A 109 32.64 46.52 -13.37
C SER A 109 32.80 46.36 -11.84
N PRO A 110 32.35 45.26 -11.22
CA PRO A 110 32.40 45.08 -9.77
C PRO A 110 33.82 45.03 -9.18
N LEU A 111 34.85 45.28 -9.99
CA LEU A 111 36.25 45.12 -9.65
C LEU A 111 36.96 46.48 -9.80
N PRO A 112 37.42 47.08 -8.68
CA PRO A 112 38.34 48.23 -8.66
C PRO A 112 39.64 47.98 -9.44
N GLU A 113 40.47 48.97 -9.76
CA GLU A 113 41.74 48.71 -10.48
C GLU A 113 42.84 48.10 -9.60
N ASP A 114 42.71 48.19 -8.27
CA ASP A 114 43.68 47.65 -7.29
C ASP A 114 43.28 46.22 -6.83
N PRO A 115 44.11 45.19 -7.11
CA PRO A 115 43.86 43.81 -6.71
C PRO A 115 43.71 43.58 -5.21
N LYS A 116 44.23 44.46 -4.34
CA LYS A 116 44.05 44.31 -2.88
C LYS A 116 42.62 44.59 -2.44
N ILE A 117 41.97 45.54 -3.09
CA ILE A 117 40.58 45.88 -2.83
C ILE A 117 39.66 44.73 -3.28
N TRP A 118 40.10 43.91 -4.24
CA TRP A 118 39.36 42.71 -4.65
C TRP A 118 39.30 41.67 -3.55
N ILE A 119 40.43 41.46 -2.87
CA ILE A 119 40.51 40.48 -1.78
C ILE A 119 39.60 40.93 -0.65
N GLU A 120 39.66 42.21 -0.28
CA GLU A 120 38.82 42.77 0.78
C GLU A 120 37.32 42.68 0.44
N TYR A 121 36.91 43.03 -0.79
CA TYR A 121 35.51 42.97 -1.19
C TYR A 121 34.98 41.52 -1.30
N VAL A 122 35.80 40.60 -1.83
CA VAL A 122 35.44 39.18 -1.89
C VAL A 122 35.36 38.60 -0.48
N ASP A 123 36.28 38.96 0.41
CA ASP A 123 36.27 38.53 1.80
C ASP A 123 35.01 39.04 2.51
N GLU A 124 34.62 40.31 2.33
CA GLU A 124 33.39 40.87 2.91
C GLU A 124 32.11 40.18 2.43
N GLU A 125 31.98 39.94 1.12
CA GLU A 125 30.80 39.26 0.55
C GLU A 125 30.77 37.78 0.94
N MET A 126 31.93 37.11 0.99
CA MET A 126 32.05 35.73 1.46
C MET A 126 31.71 35.61 2.95
N ASP A 127 32.19 36.54 3.78
CA ASP A 127 31.88 36.59 5.21
C ASP A 127 30.40 36.83 5.42
N LYS A 128 29.78 37.75 4.68
CA LYS A 128 28.34 37.98 4.73
C LYS A 128 27.55 36.73 4.34
N TYR A 129 27.90 36.10 3.21
CA TYR A 129 27.26 34.87 2.77
C TYR A 129 27.43 33.73 3.80
N PHE A 130 28.61 33.60 4.38
CA PHE A 130 28.89 32.61 5.42
C PHE A 130 28.06 32.88 6.68
N ASN A 131 28.00 34.14 7.13
CA ASN A 131 27.22 34.56 8.28
C ASN A 131 25.73 34.33 8.10
N GLU A 132 25.18 34.58 6.91
CA GLU A 132 23.75 34.37 6.64
C GLU A 132 23.39 32.88 6.49
N ASN A 133 24.25 32.07 5.85
CA ASN A 133 23.88 30.71 5.42
C ASN A 133 24.47 29.57 6.27
N PHE A 134 25.56 29.84 7.00
CA PHE A 134 26.35 28.82 7.69
C PHE A 134 26.57 29.12 9.17
N GLN A 135 26.70 30.39 9.59
CA GLN A 135 26.86 30.72 11.02
C GLN A 135 25.73 30.17 11.89
N PRO A 136 24.43 30.24 11.52
CA PRO A 136 23.36 29.62 12.32
C PRO A 136 23.49 28.10 12.44
N LYS A 137 24.03 27.43 11.42
CA LYS A 137 24.27 25.98 11.43
C LYS A 137 25.46 25.64 12.31
N LEU A 138 26.51 26.46 12.27
CA LEU A 138 27.70 26.30 13.10
C LEU A 138 27.38 26.55 14.57
N ASP A 139 26.60 27.59 14.89
CA ASP A 139 26.14 27.89 16.24
C ASP A 139 25.31 26.73 16.80
N LYS A 140 24.37 26.21 15.99
CA LYS A 140 23.59 25.02 16.35
C LYS A 140 24.49 23.80 16.58
N PHE A 141 25.43 23.54 15.67
CA PHE A 141 26.36 22.42 15.82
C PHE A 141 27.20 22.53 17.10
N ASN A 142 27.69 23.73 17.42
CA ASN A 142 28.48 23.97 18.63
C ASN A 142 27.63 23.84 19.91
N ALA A 143 26.37 24.29 19.87
CA ALA A 143 25.43 24.09 20.97
C ALA A 143 25.16 22.60 21.20
N ASP A 144 24.85 21.85 20.13
CA ASP A 144 24.64 20.40 20.17
C ASP A 144 25.90 19.68 20.69
N TYR A 145 27.09 20.11 20.24
CA TYR A 145 28.37 19.56 20.69
C TYR A 145 28.60 19.79 22.18
N GLU A 146 28.33 20.99 22.71
CA GLU A 146 28.49 21.26 24.15
C GLU A 146 27.44 20.53 24.99
N GLU A 147 26.23 20.29 24.49
CA GLU A 147 25.26 19.39 25.13
C GLU A 147 25.77 17.95 25.19
N ILE A 148 26.25 17.40 24.07
CA ILE A 148 26.86 16.07 24.00
C ILE A 148 28.07 15.98 24.93
N LYS A 149 28.90 17.03 24.96
CA LYS A 149 30.08 17.10 25.82
C LYS A 149 29.70 17.18 27.28
N LYS A 150 28.62 17.84 27.69
CA LYS A 150 28.11 17.76 29.08
C LYS A 150 27.68 16.36 29.45
N ILE A 151 27.04 15.63 28.53
CA ILE A 151 26.70 14.22 28.71
C ILE A 151 27.98 13.38 28.87
N ALA A 152 29.01 13.63 28.07
CA ALA A 152 30.28 12.90 28.11
C ALA A 152 31.19 13.30 29.29
N ALA A 153 31.20 14.57 29.68
CA ALA A 153 32.03 15.14 30.74
C ALA A 153 31.44 14.92 32.14
N GLY A 154 30.22 14.37 32.25
CA GLY A 154 29.72 13.69 33.45
C GLY A 154 30.52 12.42 33.81
N GLY A 155 31.60 12.10 33.10
CA GLY A 155 32.58 11.05 33.41
C GLY A 155 33.54 11.37 34.58
N GLY A 156 33.08 12.15 35.57
CA GLY A 156 33.79 12.41 36.82
C GLY A 156 32.97 11.90 38.00
N SER A 157 33.19 10.65 38.39
CA SER A 157 32.58 9.98 39.56
C SER A 157 31.07 9.70 39.45
N GLY A 158 30.74 8.48 39.02
CA GLY A 158 29.71 7.71 39.70
C GLY A 158 28.23 8.00 39.39
N SER A 159 27.91 8.63 38.27
CA SER A 159 26.60 8.43 37.64
C SER A 159 26.82 8.09 36.18
N SER A 160 27.22 6.83 35.94
CA SER A 160 26.79 6.13 34.73
C SER A 160 25.35 6.57 34.47
N ILE A 161 24.97 6.88 33.22
CA ILE A 161 23.61 6.57 32.85
C ILE A 161 23.50 5.09 33.22
N THR A 162 22.82 4.78 34.33
CA THR A 162 22.54 3.42 34.74
C THR A 162 21.48 2.93 33.76
N VAL A 163 21.91 2.72 32.51
CA VAL A 163 21.37 1.65 31.70
C VAL A 163 21.78 0.43 32.50
N ASP A 164 20.86 -0.02 33.35
CA ASP A 164 20.99 -1.20 34.21
C ASP A 164 21.91 -2.23 33.52
N SER A 165 22.98 -2.69 34.16
CA SER A 165 23.77 -3.82 33.61
C SER A 165 22.90 -5.06 33.37
N GLU A 166 21.67 -5.07 33.90
CA GLU A 166 20.62 -6.05 33.68
C GLU A 166 19.84 -5.90 32.36
N LEU A 167 19.99 -4.79 31.63
CA LEU A 167 19.40 -4.60 30.30
C LEU A 167 20.25 -5.33 29.26
N ASN A 168 20.01 -6.64 29.16
CA ASN A 168 20.59 -7.60 28.23
C ASN A 168 21.16 -6.95 26.95
N SER A 169 22.49 -6.99 26.84
CA SER A 169 23.28 -6.42 25.73
C SER A 169 23.03 -7.05 24.36
N THR A 170 22.20 -8.10 24.27
CA THR A 170 21.83 -8.73 22.99
C THR A 170 20.44 -8.30 22.46
N SER A 171 19.67 -7.50 23.20
CA SER A 171 18.34 -7.07 22.76
C SER A 171 18.36 -5.82 21.88
N LYS A 172 17.66 -5.88 20.74
CA LYS A 172 17.43 -4.73 19.84
C LYS A 172 16.61 -3.61 20.49
N ASN A 173 15.86 -3.89 21.56
CA ASN A 173 15.03 -2.88 22.24
C ASN A 173 14.92 -3.13 23.77
N PRO A 174 15.95 -2.75 24.54
CA PRO A 174 16.08 -3.11 25.96
C PRO A 174 15.05 -2.44 26.88
N VAL A 175 14.65 -1.19 26.61
CA VAL A 175 13.73 -0.41 27.47
C VAL A 175 12.32 -1.00 27.47
N GLN A 176 11.83 -1.44 26.31
CA GLN A 176 10.51 -2.05 26.16
C GLN A 176 10.44 -3.41 26.87
N ASN A 177 11.51 -4.19 26.83
CA ASN A 177 11.57 -5.49 27.49
C ASN A 177 11.55 -5.38 29.02
N LYS A 178 12.05 -4.29 29.63
CA LYS A 178 12.01 -4.12 31.10
C LYS A 178 10.60 -3.80 31.60
N VAL A 179 9.85 -2.95 30.89
CA VAL A 179 8.44 -2.67 31.23
C VAL A 179 7.60 -3.94 31.10
N ILE A 180 7.80 -4.70 30.03
CA ILE A 180 7.11 -5.98 29.81
C ILE A 180 7.52 -7.02 30.84
N LYS A 181 8.82 -7.15 31.16
CA LYS A 181 9.32 -8.09 32.16
C LYS A 181 8.83 -7.75 33.57
N ALA A 182 8.85 -6.48 33.97
CA ALA A 182 8.33 -6.06 35.27
C ALA A 182 6.82 -6.29 35.40
N GLU A 183 6.06 -6.08 34.33
CA GLU A 183 4.62 -6.35 34.31
C GLU A 183 4.32 -7.86 34.30
N LEU A 184 5.13 -8.65 33.58
CA LEU A 184 5.08 -10.11 33.60
C LEU A 184 5.48 -10.68 34.97
N ASP A 185 6.53 -10.16 35.59
CA ASP A 185 6.99 -10.58 36.92
C ASP A 185 5.97 -10.19 37.99
N LYS A 186 5.31 -9.02 37.89
CA LYS A 186 4.14 -8.69 38.73
C LYS A 186 2.99 -9.66 38.54
N LYS A 187 2.69 -10.04 37.29
CA LYS A 187 1.64 -11.03 37.00
C LYS A 187 2.02 -12.44 37.43
N ALA A 188 3.30 -12.82 37.35
CA ALA A 188 3.80 -14.12 37.77
C ALA A 188 3.96 -14.21 39.29
N ALA A 189 4.31 -13.12 39.97
CA ALA A 189 4.34 -13.01 41.42
C ALA A 189 2.92 -12.89 42.03
N LYS A 190 1.92 -12.54 41.20
CA LYS A 190 0.51 -12.77 41.53
C LYS A 190 0.28 -14.27 41.48
N ASN A 191 0.41 -14.90 42.64
CA ASN A 191 0.10 -16.31 42.90
C ASN A 191 -1.43 -16.56 42.81
N GLU A 192 -2.08 -16.06 41.76
CA GLU A 192 -3.52 -16.19 41.47
C GLU A 192 -3.82 -17.44 40.66
N ILE A 193 -2.81 -18.26 40.35
CA ILE A 193 -3.01 -19.61 39.84
C ILE A 193 -2.90 -20.55 41.05
N PRO A 194 -4.04 -20.94 41.66
CA PRO A 194 -4.02 -21.89 42.75
C PRO A 194 -3.41 -23.20 42.29
N THR A 195 -2.34 -23.61 42.96
CA THR A 195 -1.59 -24.83 42.64
C THR A 195 -2.34 -26.10 43.05
N ASN A 196 -3.32 -25.96 43.94
CA ASN A 196 -4.21 -27.03 44.39
C ASN A 196 -5.65 -26.52 44.40
N LEU A 197 -6.60 -27.40 44.07
CA LEU A 197 -8.04 -27.08 44.00
C LEU A 197 -8.59 -26.48 45.31
N SER A 198 -8.03 -26.88 46.46
CA SER A 198 -8.40 -26.39 47.80
C SER A 198 -8.02 -24.94 48.09
N SER A 199 -7.25 -24.30 47.21
CA SER A 199 -6.79 -22.91 47.37
C SER A 199 -7.68 -21.89 46.64
N LEU A 200 -8.73 -22.36 45.95
CA LEU A 200 -9.78 -21.52 45.37
C LEU A 200 -10.83 -21.21 46.45
N ASN A 201 -11.17 -19.94 46.63
CA ASN A 201 -12.34 -19.58 47.42
C ASN A 201 -13.60 -20.10 46.71
N GLU A 202 -14.57 -20.62 47.47
CA GLU A 202 -15.83 -21.09 46.89
C GLU A 202 -16.54 -19.92 46.20
N ASP A 203 -16.63 -19.98 44.88
CA ASP A 203 -17.29 -18.99 44.04
C ASP A 203 -18.67 -19.54 43.66
N GLU A 204 -19.74 -18.93 44.19
CA GLU A 204 -21.13 -19.33 43.92
C GLU A 204 -21.50 -19.27 42.43
N THR A 205 -20.75 -18.55 41.60
CA THR A 205 -20.99 -18.41 40.15
C THR A 205 -20.15 -19.35 39.28
N HIS A 206 -19.11 -19.98 39.84
CA HIS A 206 -18.23 -20.93 39.14
C HIS A 206 -18.19 -22.32 39.80
N GLN A 207 -19.20 -22.65 40.60
CA GLN A 207 -19.43 -24.04 40.99
C GLN A 207 -19.89 -24.83 39.76
N THR A 208 -19.30 -25.98 39.46
CA THR A 208 -19.76 -26.84 38.36
C THR A 208 -21.13 -27.48 38.65
N VAL A 209 -21.57 -27.42 39.91
CA VAL A 209 -22.85 -27.90 40.42
C VAL A 209 -23.34 -26.92 41.48
N THR A 210 -24.63 -26.63 41.48
CA THR A 210 -25.26 -25.75 42.48
C THR A 210 -25.18 -26.35 43.89
N ALA A 211 -25.27 -25.53 44.94
CA ALA A 211 -25.28 -25.99 46.33
C ALA A 211 -26.38 -27.05 46.61
N GLU A 212 -27.50 -26.96 45.89
CA GLU A 212 -28.61 -27.93 45.92
C GLU A 212 -28.26 -29.25 45.22
N GLU A 213 -27.51 -29.20 44.11
CA GLU A 213 -26.98 -30.40 43.44
C GLU A 213 -25.88 -31.09 44.25
N LYS A 214 -25.02 -30.32 44.93
CA LYS A 214 -24.02 -30.86 45.87
C LYS A 214 -24.68 -31.62 47.01
N LYS A 215 -25.73 -31.05 47.61
CA LYS A 215 -26.53 -31.72 48.64
C LYS A 215 -27.27 -32.97 48.13
N LYS A 216 -27.70 -32.97 46.86
CA LYS A 216 -28.25 -34.16 46.19
C LYS A 216 -27.19 -35.23 45.93
N TRP A 217 -25.97 -34.85 45.56
CA TRP A 217 -24.84 -35.79 45.36
C TRP A 217 -24.38 -36.41 46.67
N ASP A 218 -24.24 -35.61 47.73
CA ASP A 218 -23.89 -36.10 49.07
C ASP A 218 -24.95 -37.08 49.61
N GLY A 219 -26.22 -36.85 49.29
CA GLY A 219 -27.33 -37.77 49.58
C GLY A 219 -27.48 -38.95 48.61
N LYS A 220 -26.65 -39.05 47.56
CA LYS A 220 -26.53 -40.24 46.68
C LYS A 220 -25.30 -41.08 47.02
N SER A 221 -24.44 -40.60 47.92
CA SER A 221 -23.23 -41.28 48.38
C SER A 221 -23.54 -42.43 49.35
N ASP A 222 -24.81 -42.73 49.61
CA ASP A 222 -25.32 -43.87 50.37
C ASP A 222 -25.49 -45.14 49.53
N PHE A 223 -24.98 -45.16 48.29
CA PHE A 223 -24.92 -46.37 47.47
C PHE A 223 -23.95 -47.41 48.08
N ASP A 224 -24.51 -48.43 48.73
CA ASP A 224 -23.81 -49.54 49.37
C ASP A 224 -23.13 -50.51 48.38
N GLY A 225 -23.28 -50.26 47.08
CA GLY A 225 -22.74 -51.09 46.01
C GLY A 225 -23.69 -52.18 45.53
N ASP A 226 -24.88 -52.34 46.14
CA ASP A 226 -25.91 -53.26 45.65
C ASP A 226 -26.90 -52.53 44.74
N PHE A 227 -27.04 -53.04 43.52
CA PHE A 227 -27.94 -52.51 42.51
C PHE A 227 -29.41 -52.53 42.96
N ASN A 228 -29.79 -53.47 43.83
CA ASN A 228 -31.17 -53.59 44.33
C ASN A 228 -31.53 -52.54 45.38
N SER A 229 -30.54 -51.84 45.94
CA SER A 229 -30.73 -50.77 46.93
C SER A 229 -31.19 -49.45 46.28
N LEU A 230 -31.28 -49.39 44.94
CA LEU A 230 -31.71 -48.20 44.20
C LEU A 230 -33.24 -48.15 44.09
N ASN A 231 -33.83 -47.04 44.55
CA ASN A 231 -35.24 -46.72 44.30
C ASN A 231 -35.41 -45.99 42.95
N ASN A 232 -36.53 -46.20 42.24
CA ASN A 232 -36.82 -45.66 40.90
C ASN A 232 -35.89 -46.13 39.76
N ILE A 233 -35.61 -47.43 39.69
CA ILE A 233 -34.91 -48.01 38.55
C ILE A 233 -35.82 -47.94 37.31
N PRO A 234 -35.40 -47.30 36.20
CA PRO A 234 -36.18 -47.28 34.96
C PRO A 234 -36.40 -48.70 34.45
N ASN A 235 -37.64 -49.07 34.11
CA ASN A 235 -37.93 -50.35 33.45
C ASN A 235 -37.36 -50.31 32.03
N ILE A 236 -36.22 -50.96 31.81
CA ILE A 236 -35.60 -51.07 30.49
C ILE A 236 -36.37 -52.16 29.73
N PRO A 237 -37.07 -51.85 28.63
CA PRO A 237 -37.71 -52.88 27.83
C PRO A 237 -36.62 -53.80 27.29
N ASP A 238 -36.88 -55.12 27.34
CA ASP A 238 -35.94 -56.17 26.94
C ASP A 238 -35.16 -55.77 25.68
N ALA A 239 -33.85 -55.91 25.79
CA ALA A 239 -32.86 -55.43 24.84
C ALA A 239 -33.28 -55.63 23.38
N VAL A 240 -33.00 -54.60 22.58
CA VAL A 240 -32.79 -54.70 21.14
C VAL A 240 -32.01 -55.99 20.87
N ILE A 241 -32.68 -56.99 20.28
CA ILE A 241 -32.03 -58.22 19.85
C ILE A 241 -31.04 -57.81 18.78
N VAL A 242 -29.76 -57.83 19.14
CA VAL A 242 -28.65 -57.79 18.20
C VAL A 242 -28.76 -59.07 17.37
N ASP A 243 -28.87 -58.90 16.05
CA ASP A 243 -29.04 -59.98 15.06
C ASP A 243 -28.20 -61.22 15.40
N ALA A 244 -28.79 -62.40 15.31
CA ALA A 244 -28.20 -63.69 15.70
C ALA A 244 -26.99 -64.14 14.84
N GLU A 245 -26.49 -63.26 13.98
CA GLU A 245 -25.46 -63.55 12.98
C GLU A 245 -24.18 -62.72 13.19
N LEU A 246 -23.87 -62.36 14.44
CA LEU A 246 -22.58 -61.78 14.81
C LEU A 246 -21.62 -62.88 15.27
N ASN A 247 -20.75 -63.30 14.34
CA ASN A 247 -19.69 -64.29 14.56
C ASN A 247 -18.83 -63.92 15.79
N GLU A 248 -18.79 -64.82 16.76
CA GLU A 248 -18.13 -64.70 18.07
C GLU A 248 -16.59 -64.55 18.03
N THR A 249 -15.94 -64.66 16.87
CA THR A 249 -14.46 -64.61 16.81
C THR A 249 -13.85 -63.22 16.59
N SER A 250 -14.64 -62.14 16.49
CA SER A 250 -14.10 -60.80 16.20
C SER A 250 -14.06 -59.89 17.43
N THR A 251 -12.87 -59.49 17.85
CA THR A 251 -12.64 -58.58 18.99
C THR A 251 -13.02 -57.11 18.71
N ASN A 252 -13.44 -56.76 17.49
CA ASN A 252 -13.75 -55.38 17.08
C ASN A 252 -14.91 -55.29 16.05
N ALA A 253 -16.07 -55.86 16.39
CA ALA A 253 -17.24 -55.91 15.51
C ALA A 253 -17.72 -54.52 15.02
N ILE A 254 -17.63 -53.47 15.86
CA ILE A 254 -18.05 -52.10 15.50
C ILE A 254 -17.12 -51.47 14.45
N GLN A 255 -15.80 -51.68 14.55
CA GLN A 255 -14.82 -51.10 13.64
C GLN A 255 -14.89 -51.74 12.24
N ASN A 256 -15.09 -53.06 12.18
CA ASN A 256 -15.21 -53.77 10.92
C ASN A 256 -16.45 -53.36 10.12
N GLN A 257 -17.55 -53.00 10.78
CA GLN A 257 -18.76 -52.54 10.10
C GLN A 257 -18.57 -51.17 9.42
N ALA A 258 -17.82 -50.26 10.05
CA ALA A 258 -17.50 -48.94 9.48
C ALA A 258 -16.55 -49.06 8.28
N VAL A 259 -15.54 -49.92 8.37
CA VAL A 259 -14.61 -50.21 7.28
C VAL A 259 -15.33 -50.88 6.11
N ALA A 260 -16.19 -51.87 6.37
CA ALA A 260 -17.00 -52.54 5.34
C ALA A 260 -17.96 -51.56 4.64
N LYS A 261 -18.64 -50.65 5.38
CA LYS A 261 -19.44 -49.59 4.78
C LYS A 261 -18.62 -48.62 3.92
N GLY A 262 -17.41 -48.26 4.36
CA GLY A 262 -16.50 -47.40 3.62
C GLY A 262 -16.00 -48.05 2.32
N LEU A 263 -15.63 -49.33 2.39
CA LEU A 263 -15.21 -50.12 1.23
C LEU A 263 -16.38 -50.36 0.26
N ASN A 264 -17.57 -50.71 0.75
CA ASN A 264 -18.75 -50.89 -0.11
C ASN A 264 -19.21 -49.58 -0.77
N LYS A 265 -19.01 -48.42 -0.12
CA LYS A 265 -19.22 -47.11 -0.75
C LYS A 265 -18.25 -46.89 -1.92
N LYS A 266 -16.96 -47.20 -1.73
CA LYS A 266 -15.93 -47.11 -2.79
C LYS A 266 -16.05 -48.21 -3.86
N ALA A 267 -16.68 -49.33 -3.53
CA ALA A 267 -16.98 -50.41 -4.47
C ALA A 267 -18.19 -50.11 -5.36
N ASN A 268 -18.94 -49.02 -5.11
CA ASN A 268 -19.86 -48.51 -6.12
C ASN A 268 -19.03 -47.97 -7.30
N LEU A 269 -19.30 -48.57 -8.45
CA LEU A 269 -18.44 -48.64 -9.66
C LEU A 269 -18.03 -47.30 -10.28
N THR A 270 -18.58 -46.17 -9.83
CA THR A 270 -18.24 -44.83 -10.31
C THR A 270 -16.92 -44.29 -9.77
N ASP A 271 -16.46 -44.73 -8.59
CA ASP A 271 -15.23 -44.22 -7.96
C ASP A 271 -13.94 -44.92 -8.44
N LEU A 272 -14.07 -46.03 -9.20
CA LEU A 272 -12.94 -46.77 -9.78
C LEU A 272 -12.68 -46.42 -11.26
N GLY A 273 -13.42 -45.46 -11.82
CA GLY A 273 -13.15 -44.89 -13.16
C GLY A 273 -13.47 -45.81 -14.35
N ILE A 274 -14.19 -46.92 -14.17
CA ILE A 274 -14.70 -47.75 -15.28
C ILE A 274 -16.23 -47.70 -15.24
N ASN A 275 -16.83 -47.01 -16.21
CA ASN A 275 -18.29 -46.91 -16.30
C ASN A 275 -18.85 -48.25 -16.81
N LYS A 276 -19.51 -49.01 -15.93
CA LYS A 276 -20.19 -50.25 -16.31
C LYS A 276 -21.66 -49.98 -16.65
N TYR A 277 -22.07 -50.29 -17.88
CA TYR A 277 -23.45 -50.13 -18.35
C TYR A 277 -24.13 -51.48 -18.53
N GLN A 278 -25.37 -51.60 -18.03
CA GLN A 278 -26.23 -52.76 -18.28
C GLN A 278 -27.23 -52.39 -19.36
N LYS A 279 -27.34 -53.21 -20.41
CA LYS A 279 -28.27 -53.03 -21.52
C LYS A 279 -29.36 -54.09 -21.47
N SER A 280 -30.43 -53.85 -22.21
CA SER A 280 -31.57 -54.75 -22.35
C SER A 280 -31.53 -55.51 -23.67
N GLU A 281 -32.34 -56.56 -23.80
CA GLU A 281 -32.49 -57.32 -25.06
C GLU A 281 -33.02 -56.48 -26.22
N THR A 282 -33.63 -55.32 -25.93
CA THR A 282 -34.11 -54.37 -26.95
C THR A 282 -33.02 -53.43 -27.48
N ASP A 283 -31.87 -53.35 -26.82
CA ASP A 283 -30.74 -52.48 -27.20
C ASP A 283 -29.83 -53.17 -28.24
N ALA A 284 -30.40 -53.61 -29.36
CA ALA A 284 -29.67 -54.33 -30.41
C ALA A 284 -28.68 -53.44 -31.20
N THR A 285 -28.73 -52.12 -31.05
CA THR A 285 -27.78 -51.17 -31.67
C THR A 285 -27.28 -50.16 -30.66
N VAL A 286 -25.97 -50.13 -30.40
CA VAL A 286 -25.38 -49.31 -29.33
C VAL A 286 -24.06 -48.66 -29.76
N VAL A 287 -23.87 -47.42 -29.35
CA VAL A 287 -22.59 -46.71 -29.42
C VAL A 287 -21.86 -46.87 -28.08
N LEU A 288 -20.64 -47.40 -28.10
CA LEU A 288 -19.83 -47.60 -26.90
C LEU A 288 -19.03 -46.35 -26.55
N GLU A 289 -18.90 -46.10 -25.26
CA GLU A 289 -18.10 -45.00 -24.73
C GLU A 289 -16.68 -45.46 -24.40
N ASN A 290 -15.69 -44.57 -24.57
CA ASN A 290 -14.30 -44.86 -24.20
C ASN A 290 -14.18 -45.06 -22.68
N GLY A 291 -13.45 -46.08 -22.24
CA GLY A 291 -13.28 -46.45 -20.84
C GLY A 291 -14.50 -47.12 -20.20
N SER A 292 -15.47 -47.55 -21.01
CA SER A 292 -16.69 -48.21 -20.51
C SER A 292 -16.69 -49.73 -20.69
N TRP A 293 -17.44 -50.38 -19.80
CA TRP A 293 -17.75 -51.81 -19.88
C TRP A 293 -19.25 -52.03 -20.05
N THR A 294 -19.71 -52.57 -21.18
CA THR A 294 -21.15 -52.77 -21.41
C THR A 294 -21.53 -54.24 -21.31
N VAL A 295 -22.60 -54.57 -20.59
CA VAL A 295 -23.11 -55.95 -20.51
C VAL A 295 -24.48 -56.02 -21.15
N PHE A 296 -24.58 -56.87 -22.16
CA PHE A 296 -25.81 -57.22 -22.86
C PHE A 296 -26.31 -58.58 -22.35
N PRO A 297 -27.63 -58.79 -22.29
CA PRO A 297 -28.22 -60.07 -21.96
C PRO A 297 -28.10 -61.03 -23.17
N THR A 298 -28.96 -62.04 -23.24
CA THR A 298 -29.06 -62.91 -24.41
C THR A 298 -29.52 -62.13 -25.64
N MET A 299 -28.70 -62.06 -26.69
CA MET A 299 -28.98 -61.28 -27.91
C MET A 299 -29.14 -62.17 -29.14
N THR A 300 -30.08 -61.84 -30.02
CA THR A 300 -30.21 -62.48 -31.36
C THR A 300 -29.37 -61.77 -32.42
N SER A 301 -29.24 -60.45 -32.31
CA SER A 301 -28.36 -59.63 -33.14
C SER A 301 -27.84 -58.47 -32.33
N LEU A 302 -26.58 -58.07 -32.57
CA LEU A 302 -25.95 -56.96 -31.88
C LEU A 302 -25.10 -56.17 -32.88
N ASN A 303 -25.43 -54.88 -33.02
CA ASN A 303 -24.76 -53.96 -33.91
C ASN A 303 -24.09 -52.86 -33.09
N VAL A 304 -22.75 -52.89 -33.02
CA VAL A 304 -21.99 -52.04 -32.10
C VAL A 304 -21.18 -51.01 -32.90
N TYR A 305 -21.21 -49.77 -32.42
CA TYR A 305 -20.42 -48.66 -32.96
C TYR A 305 -19.41 -48.20 -31.92
N MET A 306 -18.16 -48.00 -32.33
CA MET A 306 -17.22 -47.24 -31.52
C MET A 306 -17.65 -45.77 -31.50
N GLY A 307 -17.74 -45.18 -30.31
CA GLY A 307 -17.98 -43.74 -30.16
C GLY A 307 -16.76 -42.91 -30.55
N ASP A 308 -16.93 -41.59 -30.48
CA ASP A 308 -15.87 -40.64 -30.83
C ASP A 308 -14.70 -40.70 -29.83
N VAL A 309 -13.49 -40.43 -30.33
CA VAL A 309 -12.23 -40.47 -29.57
C VAL A 309 -11.50 -39.15 -29.75
N ASP A 310 -11.02 -38.56 -28.66
CA ASP A 310 -10.12 -37.39 -28.73
C ASP A 310 -8.82 -37.78 -29.47
N GLU A 311 -8.29 -36.89 -30.33
CA GLU A 311 -7.12 -37.13 -31.21
C GLU A 311 -5.83 -37.60 -30.50
N ASN A 312 -5.77 -37.55 -29.16
CA ASN A 312 -4.62 -37.93 -28.35
C ASN A 312 -4.91 -39.03 -27.31
N LYS A 313 -6.02 -39.77 -27.42
CA LYS A 313 -6.37 -40.88 -26.51
C LYS A 313 -6.63 -42.16 -27.29
N ALA A 314 -6.17 -43.28 -26.74
CA ALA A 314 -6.59 -44.58 -27.21
C ALA A 314 -8.07 -44.83 -26.86
N PHE A 315 -8.82 -45.44 -27.76
CA PHE A 315 -10.15 -45.92 -27.48
C PHE A 315 -10.08 -47.34 -26.95
N ILE A 316 -10.46 -47.49 -25.68
CA ILE A 316 -10.47 -48.76 -24.97
C ILE A 316 -11.88 -48.98 -24.44
N CYS A 317 -12.54 -50.04 -24.90
CA CYS A 317 -13.80 -50.46 -24.30
C CYS A 317 -13.93 -51.97 -24.34
N GLY A 318 -14.80 -52.48 -23.48
CA GLY A 318 -15.16 -53.89 -23.48
C GLY A 318 -16.66 -54.05 -23.38
N PHE A 319 -17.18 -55.12 -23.97
CA PHE A 319 -18.54 -55.53 -23.72
C PHE A 319 -18.70 -57.03 -23.66
N GLN A 320 -19.75 -57.47 -22.99
CA GLN A 320 -20.10 -58.87 -22.85
C GLN A 320 -21.52 -59.09 -23.39
N PHE A 321 -21.76 -60.21 -24.06
CA PHE A 321 -23.11 -60.64 -24.45
C PHE A 321 -23.23 -62.16 -24.39
N THR A 322 -24.46 -62.65 -24.27
CA THR A 322 -24.75 -64.09 -24.36
C THR A 322 -25.43 -64.40 -25.69
N SER A 323 -24.97 -65.42 -26.40
CA SER A 323 -25.67 -65.96 -27.57
C SER A 323 -26.73 -66.94 -27.10
N GLY A 324 -27.94 -66.80 -27.61
CA GLY A 324 -29.05 -67.71 -27.30
C GLY A 324 -29.01 -68.99 -28.14
N ASP A 325 -30.18 -69.61 -28.29
CA ASP A 325 -30.39 -70.83 -29.08
C ASP A 325 -30.12 -70.64 -30.58
N THR A 326 -30.08 -69.39 -31.05
CA THR A 326 -29.59 -69.01 -32.38
C THR A 326 -28.33 -68.17 -32.23
N VAL A 327 -27.38 -68.37 -33.16
CA VAL A 327 -26.09 -67.67 -33.12
C VAL A 327 -26.35 -66.16 -33.24
N THR A 328 -25.86 -65.39 -32.26
CA THR A 328 -25.96 -63.93 -32.31
C THR A 328 -25.22 -63.40 -33.53
N SER A 329 -25.91 -62.65 -34.38
CA SER A 329 -25.25 -61.92 -35.46
C SER A 329 -24.58 -60.66 -34.90
N LEU A 330 -23.26 -60.73 -34.64
CA LEU A 330 -22.45 -59.62 -34.16
C LEU A 330 -21.88 -58.81 -35.33
N THR A 331 -22.18 -57.52 -35.37
CA THR A 331 -21.60 -56.56 -36.32
C THR A 331 -20.83 -55.50 -35.55
N LEU A 332 -19.55 -55.34 -35.85
CA LEU A 332 -18.68 -54.30 -35.28
C LEU A 332 -18.40 -53.25 -36.35
N ASN A 333 -18.80 -52.01 -36.09
CA ASN A 333 -18.56 -50.89 -37.00
C ASN A 333 -17.36 -50.07 -36.52
N ASN A 334 -16.57 -49.58 -37.46
CA ASN A 334 -15.33 -48.82 -37.22
C ASN A 334 -14.25 -49.62 -36.48
N CYS A 335 -14.38 -50.95 -36.43
CA CYS A 335 -13.46 -51.87 -35.78
C CYS A 335 -13.26 -53.12 -36.62
N THR A 336 -12.07 -53.73 -36.55
CA THR A 336 -11.73 -54.97 -37.28
C THR A 336 -11.48 -56.11 -36.30
N LEU A 337 -12.10 -57.26 -36.54
CA LEU A 337 -11.84 -58.48 -35.77
C LEU A 337 -10.44 -59.01 -36.06
N THR A 338 -9.69 -59.31 -35.00
CA THR A 338 -8.39 -59.96 -35.12
C THR A 338 -8.55 -61.43 -35.47
N SER A 339 -7.57 -62.00 -36.17
CA SER A 339 -7.58 -63.41 -36.61
C SER A 339 -7.62 -64.44 -35.48
N ASN A 340 -7.34 -64.02 -34.25
CA ASN A 340 -7.35 -64.89 -33.06
C ASN A 340 -8.69 -64.84 -32.29
N SER A 341 -9.72 -64.22 -32.87
CA SER A 341 -11.05 -64.13 -32.26
C SER A 341 -11.80 -65.46 -32.38
N ASP A 342 -12.52 -65.82 -31.33
CA ASP A 342 -13.37 -67.00 -31.32
C ASP A 342 -14.61 -66.76 -32.21
N SER A 343 -15.11 -67.81 -32.86
CA SER A 343 -16.35 -67.73 -33.63
C SER A 343 -17.55 -67.81 -32.68
N VAL A 344 -18.54 -66.95 -32.88
CA VAL A 344 -19.74 -66.93 -32.03
C VAL A 344 -20.58 -68.17 -32.32
N GLU A 345 -20.83 -68.94 -31.28
CA GLU A 345 -21.66 -70.16 -31.24
C GLU A 345 -22.85 -69.99 -30.27
N THR A 346 -23.89 -70.79 -30.46
CA THR A 346 -25.12 -70.78 -29.65
C THR A 346 -24.87 -71.10 -28.18
N ASN A 347 -25.67 -70.52 -27.29
CA ASN A 347 -25.72 -70.83 -25.85
C ASN A 347 -24.40 -70.64 -25.08
N LYS A 348 -23.58 -69.68 -25.52
CA LYS A 348 -22.30 -69.31 -24.91
C LYS A 348 -22.23 -67.82 -24.65
N THR A 349 -21.39 -67.43 -23.71
CA THR A 349 -21.17 -66.02 -23.36
C THR A 349 -19.82 -65.57 -23.89
N TYR A 350 -19.80 -64.37 -24.45
CA TYR A 350 -18.62 -63.82 -25.07
C TYR A 350 -18.28 -62.48 -24.46
N GLU A 351 -16.97 -62.28 -24.29
CA GLU A 351 -16.35 -61.01 -24.00
C GLU A 351 -15.72 -60.47 -25.28
N VAL A 352 -15.95 -59.19 -25.57
CA VAL A 352 -15.38 -58.49 -26.70
C VAL A 352 -14.61 -57.30 -26.19
N ASN A 353 -13.29 -57.32 -26.42
CA ASN A 353 -12.41 -56.21 -26.06
C ASN A 353 -11.99 -55.46 -27.31
N ILE A 354 -12.11 -54.13 -27.26
CA ILE A 354 -11.78 -53.22 -28.35
C ILE A 354 -10.66 -52.28 -27.89
N LEU A 355 -9.61 -52.22 -28.70
CA LEU A 355 -8.48 -51.30 -28.53
C LEU A 355 -8.15 -50.68 -29.89
N ASP A 356 -8.30 -49.36 -30.01
CA ASP A 356 -7.92 -48.55 -31.19
C ASP A 356 -8.34 -49.16 -32.54
N GLY A 357 -9.62 -49.53 -32.64
CA GLY A 357 -10.21 -50.06 -33.88
C GLY A 357 -9.87 -51.53 -34.17
N SER A 358 -9.22 -52.23 -33.24
CA SER A 358 -9.04 -53.67 -33.27
C SER A 358 -9.88 -54.35 -32.19
N ALA A 359 -10.60 -55.41 -32.55
CA ALA A 359 -11.44 -56.18 -31.63
C ALA A 359 -10.97 -57.62 -31.50
N ILE A 360 -11.14 -58.18 -30.31
CA ILE A 360 -11.01 -59.61 -30.06
C ILE A 360 -12.23 -60.13 -29.32
N VAL A 361 -12.78 -61.24 -29.80
CA VAL A 361 -13.90 -61.96 -29.17
C VAL A 361 -13.35 -63.19 -28.48
N ARG A 362 -13.75 -63.40 -27.23
CA ARG A 362 -13.38 -64.56 -26.41
C ARG A 362 -14.60 -65.17 -25.75
N GLU A 363 -14.73 -66.49 -25.81
CA GLU A 363 -15.70 -67.21 -24.97
C GLU A 363 -15.26 -67.15 -23.50
N ILE A 364 -16.22 -66.87 -22.59
CA ILE A 364 -15.99 -66.76 -21.13
C ILE A 364 -16.92 -67.65 -20.32
#